data_AF-A0A958VD69-F1
#
_entry.id   AF-A0A958VD69-F1
#
_cell.length_a   1.000
_cell.length_b   1.000
_cell.length_c   1.000
_cell.angle_alpha   90.00
_cell.angle_beta   90.00
_cell.angle_gamma   90.00
#
_symmetry.space_group_name_H-M   'P 1'
#
loop_
_entity.id
_entity.type
_entity.pdbx_description
1 polymer ?
#
loop_
_entity_poly.entity_id
_entity_poly.type
_entity_poly.pdbx_seq_one_letter_code
_entity_poly.pdbx_strand_id
1 'polypeptide(L)'
;MKSLLLLFVSGLLLSSCFDSTTNNNTYDQTKTYLGTLKTAFSNDWDSWNINTQNYSGYYRTAFSNDWDNWEFNIAGYSGTIKTVFTEDWDNWQLVSNGRTIKIKTNFSNDWDNWYIQENGQTISVKTYFSNDFDSWYAYEGGNSYLEMSTSFSNDYDNWNIYGKTDHASLDPLHYIALNFLVVYTSAITQQGVN
;
A
#
# COMPACT_ATOMS: atom_id res chain seq x y z
N MET A 1 -27.16 10.20 77.14
CA MET A 1 -25.80 10.80 77.15
C MET A 1 -24.77 9.72 77.42
N LYS A 2 -23.61 9.83 76.77
CA LYS A 2 -22.40 8.97 76.83
C LYS A 2 -22.30 7.84 75.79
N SER A 3 -21.72 8.24 74.65
CA SER A 3 -20.55 7.65 73.95
C SER A 3 -20.42 6.12 73.84
N LEU A 4 -20.33 5.61 72.60
CA LEU A 4 -19.18 4.78 72.22
C LEU A 4 -18.93 4.82 70.70
N LEU A 5 -17.72 5.23 70.36
CA LEU A 5 -17.07 5.26 69.06
C LEU A 5 -16.69 3.82 68.67
N LEU A 6 -16.99 3.37 67.45
CA LEU A 6 -16.43 2.16 66.86
C LEU A 6 -15.99 2.47 65.43
N LEU A 7 -14.68 2.70 65.29
CA LEU A 7 -13.97 2.62 64.01
C LEU A 7 -13.97 1.15 63.54
N PHE A 8 -14.36 0.90 62.30
CA PHE A 8 -13.91 -0.28 61.57
C PHE A 8 -13.14 0.14 60.33
N VAL A 9 -11.96 -0.47 60.23
CA VAL A 9 -10.84 -0.20 59.35
C VAL A 9 -10.87 -1.19 58.19
N SER A 10 -10.55 -0.67 57.00
CA SER A 10 -9.85 -1.34 55.88
C SER A 10 -10.45 -2.57 55.21
N GLY A 11 -10.54 -2.49 53.88
CA GLY A 11 -10.69 -3.66 53.01
C GLY A 11 -11.02 -3.31 51.57
N LEU A 12 -10.39 -2.29 50.98
CA LEU A 12 -10.48 -2.07 49.53
C LEU A 12 -9.61 -3.12 48.83
N LEU A 13 -10.27 -4.20 48.37
CA LEU A 13 -9.69 -5.18 47.46
C LEU A 13 -9.44 -4.49 46.11
N LEU A 14 -8.21 -4.03 45.90
CA LEU A 14 -7.73 -3.73 44.55
C LEU A 14 -7.51 -5.07 43.84
N SER A 15 -8.53 -5.52 43.11
CA SER A 15 -8.35 -6.56 42.09
C SER A 15 -7.50 -5.96 40.98
N SER A 16 -6.22 -6.30 40.96
CA SER A 16 -5.34 -6.06 39.81
C SER A 16 -5.86 -6.92 38.66
N CYS A 17 -6.54 -6.29 37.69
CA CYS A 17 -6.75 -6.91 36.40
C CYS A 17 -5.36 -7.04 35.75
N PHE A 18 -4.82 -8.24 35.75
CA PHE A 18 -3.72 -8.58 34.85
C PHE A 18 -4.33 -8.56 33.44
N ASP A 19 -4.03 -7.50 32.67
CA ASP A 19 -4.25 -7.55 31.23
C ASP A 19 -3.29 -8.59 30.67
N SER A 20 -3.84 -9.76 30.38
CA SER A 20 -3.23 -10.78 29.56
C SER A 20 -2.88 -10.16 28.20
N THR A 21 -1.59 -10.18 27.86
CA THR A 21 -1.09 -9.88 26.52
C THR A 21 -1.71 -10.83 25.51
N THR A 22 -2.80 -10.40 24.89
CA THR A 22 -3.33 -11.01 23.67
C THR A 22 -2.63 -10.35 22.48
N ASN A 23 -2.15 -11.21 21.59
CA ASN A 23 -1.45 -10.85 20.37
C ASN A 23 -2.31 -9.91 19.54
N ASN A 24 -1.96 -8.62 19.54
CA ASN A 24 -2.58 -7.62 18.71
C ASN A 24 -2.09 -7.81 17.26
N ASN A 25 -2.75 -8.70 16.51
CA ASN A 25 -3.06 -8.38 15.12
C ASN A 25 -4.11 -7.26 15.15
N THR A 26 -3.70 -6.05 15.52
CA THR A 26 -4.56 -4.87 15.43
C THR A 26 -4.68 -4.54 13.95
N TYR A 27 -5.78 -5.00 13.36
CA TYR A 27 -6.36 -4.34 12.21
C TYR A 27 -6.60 -2.88 12.64
N ASP A 28 -5.82 -1.95 12.08
CA ASP A 28 -5.85 -0.54 12.45
C ASP A 28 -7.21 0.05 12.02
N GLN A 29 -8.13 0.19 12.98
CA GLN A 29 -9.50 0.69 12.79
C GLN A 29 -9.55 2.18 12.35
N THR A 30 -8.41 2.81 12.04
CA THR A 30 -8.32 4.19 11.54
C THR A 30 -8.24 4.31 10.02
N LYS A 31 -8.15 3.20 9.28
CA LYS A 31 -8.11 3.24 7.82
C LYS A 31 -9.50 3.49 7.23
N THR A 32 -9.57 4.44 6.30
CA THR A 32 -10.78 4.83 5.57
C THR A 32 -10.67 4.44 4.11
N TYR A 33 -11.81 4.26 3.45
CA TYR A 33 -11.85 4.05 2.02
C TYR A 33 -11.48 5.35 1.28
N LEU A 34 -10.46 5.27 0.43
CA LEU A 34 -9.90 6.39 -0.31
C LEU A 34 -10.41 6.44 -1.75
N GLY A 35 -10.68 5.28 -2.36
CA GLY A 35 -11.13 5.17 -3.74
C GLY A 35 -10.72 3.86 -4.39
N THR A 36 -10.59 3.90 -5.72
CA THR A 36 -10.34 2.70 -6.55
C THR A 36 -9.17 2.87 -7.50
N LEU A 37 -8.56 1.74 -7.87
CA LEU A 37 -7.65 1.57 -8.99
C LEU A 37 -8.19 0.44 -9.86
N LYS A 38 -8.35 0.66 -11.17
CA LYS A 38 -9.02 -0.31 -12.05
C LYS A 38 -8.44 -0.32 -13.44
N THR A 39 -8.53 -1.43 -14.15
CA THR A 39 -8.30 -1.42 -15.60
C THR A 39 -9.32 -0.50 -16.28
N ALA A 40 -8.89 0.16 -17.37
CA ALA A 40 -9.76 1.06 -18.13
C ALA A 40 -10.85 0.30 -18.87
N PHE A 41 -10.51 -0.90 -19.33
CA PHE A 41 -11.42 -1.90 -19.87
C PHE A 41 -11.10 -3.24 -19.19
N SER A 42 -12.10 -4.07 -18.95
CA SER A 42 -11.87 -5.35 -18.28
C SER A 42 -10.89 -6.23 -19.07
N ASN A 43 -9.93 -6.82 -18.36
CA ASN A 43 -8.80 -7.58 -18.88
C ASN A 43 -7.87 -6.80 -19.82
N ASP A 44 -7.96 -5.46 -19.84
CA ASP A 44 -6.98 -4.59 -20.50
C ASP A 44 -5.91 -4.18 -19.49
N TRP A 45 -4.86 -4.99 -19.41
CA TRP A 45 -3.75 -4.78 -18.48
C TRP A 45 -2.81 -3.64 -18.91
N ASP A 46 -2.95 -3.11 -20.13
CA ASP A 46 -2.16 -2.00 -20.66
C ASP A 46 -2.61 -0.64 -20.13
N SER A 47 -3.84 -0.52 -19.60
CA SER A 47 -4.42 0.79 -19.26
C SER A 47 -5.23 0.75 -17.97
N TRP A 48 -4.93 1.66 -17.05
CA TRP A 48 -5.50 1.69 -15.71
C TRP A 48 -5.92 3.09 -15.30
N ASN A 49 -7.04 3.21 -14.60
CA ASN A 49 -7.54 4.43 -14.01
C ASN A 49 -7.43 4.37 -12.48
N ILE A 50 -6.91 5.44 -11.89
CA ILE A 50 -6.98 5.67 -10.45
C ILE A 50 -8.01 6.77 -10.18
N ASN A 51 -8.86 6.56 -9.19
CA ASN A 51 -9.82 7.54 -8.74
C ASN A 51 -9.98 7.45 -7.21
N THR A 52 -9.30 8.35 -6.52
CA THR A 52 -9.41 8.56 -5.08
C THR A 52 -9.81 9.99 -4.78
N GLN A 53 -10.09 10.28 -3.50
CA GLN A 53 -10.49 11.61 -3.06
C GLN A 53 -9.54 12.74 -3.54
N ASN A 54 -8.23 12.47 -3.57
CA ASN A 54 -7.21 13.47 -3.91
C ASN A 54 -6.44 13.16 -5.20
N TYR A 55 -6.47 11.92 -5.68
CA TYR A 55 -5.69 11.48 -6.83
C TYR A 55 -6.60 10.84 -7.88
N SER A 56 -6.68 11.48 -9.05
CA SER A 56 -7.34 10.92 -10.22
C SER A 56 -6.44 11.01 -11.44
N GLY A 57 -6.52 10.02 -12.32
CA GLY A 57 -5.67 9.93 -13.50
C GLY A 57 -5.51 8.51 -14.01
N TYR A 58 -4.41 8.26 -14.72
CA TYR A 58 -4.14 6.97 -15.33
C TYR A 58 -2.69 6.50 -15.20
N TYR A 59 -2.52 5.19 -15.32
CA TYR A 59 -1.30 4.51 -15.72
C TYR A 59 -1.56 3.83 -17.06
N ARG A 60 -0.56 3.78 -17.94
CA ARG A 60 -0.64 2.97 -19.15
C ARG A 60 0.74 2.50 -19.60
N THR A 61 0.81 1.39 -20.31
CA THR A 61 2.02 1.02 -21.03
C THR A 61 2.29 2.04 -22.13
N ALA A 62 3.57 2.34 -22.38
CA ALA A 62 3.99 3.25 -23.44
C ALA A 62 3.79 2.61 -24.83
N PHE A 63 3.90 1.28 -24.88
CA PHE A 63 3.61 0.45 -26.03
C PHE A 63 2.76 -0.74 -25.57
N SER A 64 1.80 -1.19 -26.39
CA SER A 64 0.92 -2.29 -25.98
C SER A 64 1.71 -3.57 -25.72
N ASN A 65 1.40 -4.22 -24.60
CA ASN A 65 2.08 -5.39 -24.05
C ASN A 65 3.58 -5.19 -23.77
N ASP A 66 4.02 -3.94 -23.63
CA ASP A 66 5.36 -3.61 -23.12
C ASP A 66 5.27 -3.35 -21.62
N TRP A 67 5.50 -4.40 -20.84
CA TRP A 67 5.45 -4.33 -19.39
C TRP A 67 6.61 -3.55 -18.80
N ASP A 68 7.70 -3.28 -19.53
CA ASP A 68 8.88 -2.58 -19.03
C ASP A 68 8.71 -1.05 -19.00
N ASN A 69 7.76 -0.51 -19.78
CA ASN A 69 7.65 0.92 -20.01
C ASN A 69 6.23 1.41 -19.77
N TRP A 70 6.07 2.23 -18.73
CA TRP A 70 4.80 2.83 -18.38
C TRP A 70 4.87 4.35 -18.36
N GLU A 71 3.73 4.96 -18.59
CA GLU A 71 3.47 6.39 -18.45
C GLU A 71 2.34 6.59 -17.45
N PHE A 72 2.38 7.72 -16.74
CA PHE A 72 1.27 8.12 -15.88
C PHE A 72 0.95 9.60 -16.01
N ASN A 73 -0.31 9.93 -15.74
CA ASN A 73 -0.77 11.30 -15.52
C ASN A 73 -1.81 11.27 -14.40
N ILE A 74 -1.45 11.75 -13.21
CA ILE A 74 -2.26 11.62 -11.99
C ILE A 74 -2.15 12.90 -11.18
N ALA A 75 -3.28 13.53 -10.86
CA ALA A 75 -3.36 14.72 -10.01
C ALA A 75 -2.38 15.85 -10.40
N GLY A 76 -2.16 16.06 -11.69
CA GLY A 76 -1.23 17.08 -12.21
C GLY A 76 0.25 16.66 -12.24
N TYR A 77 0.60 15.47 -11.74
CA TYR A 77 1.90 14.85 -11.96
C TYR A 77 1.88 14.05 -13.25
N SER A 78 2.97 14.09 -13.99
CA SER A 78 3.15 13.26 -15.20
C SER A 78 4.58 12.78 -15.29
N GLY A 79 4.77 11.60 -15.82
CA GLY A 79 6.08 10.99 -15.89
C GLY A 79 6.05 9.59 -16.47
N THR A 80 7.16 8.90 -16.29
CA THR A 80 7.34 7.53 -16.74
C THR A 80 7.76 6.63 -15.59
N ILE A 81 7.40 5.36 -15.68
CA ILE A 81 7.88 4.31 -14.78
C ILE A 81 8.46 3.22 -15.66
N LYS A 82 9.74 2.90 -15.48
CA LYS A 82 10.46 2.00 -16.38
C LYS A 82 11.39 1.07 -15.62
N THR A 83 11.61 -0.12 -16.14
CA THR A 83 12.70 -0.96 -15.67
C THR A 83 14.05 -0.29 -15.90
N VAL A 84 15.01 -0.56 -15.03
CA VAL A 84 16.39 -0.06 -15.18
C VAL A 84 17.10 -0.78 -16.33
N PHE A 85 16.82 -2.07 -16.47
CA PHE A 85 17.26 -2.91 -17.57
C PHE A 85 16.05 -3.61 -18.18
N THR A 86 16.04 -3.78 -19.50
CA THR A 86 14.97 -4.51 -20.21
C THR A 86 14.75 -5.88 -19.59
N GLU A 87 13.49 -6.23 -19.33
CA GLU A 87 13.04 -7.47 -18.69
C GLU A 87 13.63 -7.73 -17.28
N ASP A 88 14.29 -6.73 -16.66
CA ASP A 88 14.65 -6.76 -15.24
C ASP A 88 13.56 -6.10 -14.41
N TRP A 89 12.57 -6.90 -14.04
CA TRP A 89 11.44 -6.47 -13.26
C TRP A 89 11.72 -6.35 -11.77
N ASP A 90 12.92 -6.66 -11.31
CA ASP A 90 13.33 -6.41 -9.93
C ASP A 90 13.65 -4.93 -9.69
N ASN A 91 13.93 -4.15 -10.74
CA ASN A 91 14.47 -2.80 -10.62
C ASN A 91 13.76 -1.80 -11.54
N TRP A 92 13.06 -0.85 -10.94
CA TRP A 92 12.32 0.19 -11.65
C TRP A 92 12.69 1.59 -11.20
N GLN A 93 12.41 2.56 -12.08
CA GLN A 93 12.54 3.99 -11.82
C GLN A 93 11.26 4.71 -12.25
N LEU A 94 10.67 5.44 -11.31
CA LEU A 94 9.67 6.46 -11.60
C LEU A 94 10.39 7.79 -11.75
N VAL A 95 10.17 8.48 -12.87
CA VAL A 95 10.73 9.81 -13.14
C VAL A 95 9.61 10.81 -13.41
N SER A 96 9.57 11.90 -12.65
CA SER A 96 8.61 12.99 -12.83
C SER A 96 9.16 14.29 -12.26
N ASN A 97 8.96 15.41 -12.95
CA ASN A 97 9.35 16.76 -12.49
C ASN A 97 10.82 16.85 -11.99
N GLY A 98 11.74 16.14 -12.65
CA GLY A 98 13.16 16.11 -12.28
C GLY A 98 13.50 15.29 -11.04
N ARG A 99 12.53 14.61 -10.44
CA ARG A 99 12.71 13.65 -9.34
C ARG A 99 12.77 12.22 -9.88
N THR A 100 13.50 11.37 -9.17
CA THR A 100 13.61 9.94 -9.47
C THR A 100 13.37 9.12 -8.22
N ILE A 101 12.34 8.29 -8.25
CA ILE A 101 12.04 7.31 -7.21
C ILE A 101 12.48 5.94 -7.71
N LYS A 102 13.22 5.21 -6.88
CA LYS A 102 13.59 3.82 -7.14
C LYS A 102 12.53 2.91 -6.55
N ILE A 103 12.07 1.94 -7.33
CA ILE A 103 11.15 0.89 -6.89
C ILE A 103 11.86 -0.42 -7.16
N LYS A 104 11.98 -1.29 -6.17
CA LYS A 104 12.71 -2.55 -6.33
C LYS A 104 12.16 -3.66 -5.46
N THR A 105 12.32 -4.90 -5.89
CA THR A 105 12.06 -6.05 -5.03
C THR A 105 13.06 -6.10 -3.88
N ASN A 106 12.65 -6.72 -2.76
CA ASN A 106 13.53 -6.94 -1.62
C ASN A 106 14.50 -8.08 -1.89
N PHE A 107 14.03 -9.09 -2.62
CA PHE A 107 14.79 -10.25 -3.08
C PHE A 107 14.51 -10.44 -4.57
N SER A 108 15.52 -10.87 -5.33
CA SER A 108 15.36 -11.04 -6.78
C SER A 108 14.30 -12.09 -7.11
N ASN A 109 13.40 -11.74 -8.04
CA ASN A 109 12.22 -12.51 -8.44
C ASN A 109 11.26 -12.81 -7.27
N ASP A 110 11.27 -11.99 -6.22
CA ASP A 110 10.27 -12.00 -5.15
C ASP A 110 9.30 -10.83 -5.35
N TRP A 111 8.17 -11.14 -5.98
CA TRP A 111 7.10 -10.17 -6.23
C TRP A 111 6.26 -9.87 -4.99
N ASP A 112 6.47 -10.52 -3.84
CA ASP A 112 5.72 -10.27 -2.61
C ASP A 112 6.22 -9.05 -1.83
N ASN A 113 7.48 -8.64 -2.02
CA ASN A 113 8.16 -7.70 -1.14
C ASN A 113 8.96 -6.66 -1.91
N TRP A 114 8.65 -5.39 -1.68
CA TRP A 114 9.24 -4.27 -2.41
C TRP A 114 9.67 -3.12 -1.51
N TYR A 115 10.64 -2.36 -2.01
CA TYR A 115 11.06 -1.07 -1.49
C TYR A 115 10.80 0.03 -2.50
N ILE A 116 10.27 1.15 -2.00
CA ILE A 116 10.21 2.42 -2.70
C ILE A 116 11.15 3.39 -2.01
N GLN A 117 12.11 3.95 -2.74
CA GLN A 117 13.22 4.71 -2.17
C GLN A 117 13.47 6.02 -2.91
N GLU A 118 13.61 7.10 -2.15
CA GLU A 118 13.99 8.42 -2.65
C GLU A 118 14.73 9.19 -1.53
N ASN A 119 15.85 9.84 -1.83
CA ASN A 119 16.56 10.75 -0.92
C ASN A 119 16.81 10.21 0.52
N GLY A 120 17.04 8.90 0.66
CA GLY A 120 17.28 8.24 1.95
C GLY A 120 16.02 7.80 2.69
N GLN A 121 14.83 8.17 2.20
CA GLN A 121 13.56 7.60 2.62
C GLN A 121 13.39 6.18 2.04
N THR A 122 12.75 5.28 2.78
CA THR A 122 12.42 3.93 2.29
C THR A 122 11.06 3.50 2.83
N ILE A 123 10.13 3.28 1.91
CA ILE A 123 8.81 2.71 2.19
C ILE A 123 8.87 1.23 1.82
N SER A 124 8.42 0.38 2.74
CA SER A 124 8.27 -1.05 2.50
C SER A 124 6.86 -1.34 2.04
N VAL A 125 6.72 -2.20 1.04
CA VAL A 125 5.44 -2.63 0.47
C VAL A 125 5.46 -4.14 0.40
N LYS A 126 4.38 -4.79 0.84
CA LYS A 126 4.29 -6.24 0.71
C LYS A 126 2.87 -6.75 0.60
N THR A 127 2.74 -7.98 0.11
CA THR A 127 1.52 -8.78 0.18
C THR A 127 1.19 -9.15 1.63
N TYR A 128 -0.10 -9.35 1.92
CA TYR A 128 -0.57 -9.85 3.21
C TYR A 128 -0.14 -11.30 3.46
N PHE A 129 -0.24 -12.13 2.41
CA PHE A 129 0.22 -13.50 2.41
C PHE A 129 1.15 -13.72 1.22
N SER A 130 2.18 -14.52 1.40
CA SER A 130 3.14 -14.80 0.33
C SER A 130 2.46 -15.52 -0.83
N ASN A 131 2.76 -15.08 -2.05
CA ASN A 131 2.14 -15.51 -3.31
C ASN A 131 0.62 -15.28 -3.36
N ASP A 132 0.11 -14.37 -2.51
CA ASP A 132 -1.26 -13.89 -2.58
C ASP A 132 -1.23 -12.40 -2.93
N PHE A 133 -1.39 -12.15 -4.23
CA PHE A 133 -1.39 -10.80 -4.77
C PHE A 133 -2.74 -10.10 -4.63
N ASP A 134 -3.74 -10.64 -3.93
CA ASP A 134 -5.05 -9.96 -3.75
C ASP A 134 -5.00 -8.80 -2.76
N SER A 135 -3.96 -8.70 -1.92
CA SER A 135 -3.93 -7.73 -0.83
C SER A 135 -2.53 -7.27 -0.49
N TRP A 136 -2.35 -5.95 -0.44
CA TRP A 136 -1.07 -5.27 -0.27
C TRP A 136 -1.15 -4.22 0.81
N TYR A 137 -0.04 -3.98 1.49
CA TYR A 137 0.09 -2.88 2.44
C TYR A 137 1.46 -2.23 2.41
N ALA A 138 1.46 -0.92 2.63
CA ALA A 138 2.64 -0.08 2.66
C ALA A 138 2.90 0.44 4.08
N TYR A 139 4.15 0.40 4.51
CA TYR A 139 4.58 0.84 5.84
C TYR A 139 6.00 1.40 5.85
N GLU A 140 6.26 2.27 6.82
CA GLU A 140 7.56 2.89 7.09
C GLU A 140 7.63 3.21 8.59
N GLY A 141 8.77 2.90 9.21
CA GLY A 141 8.96 3.17 10.65
C GLY A 141 7.94 2.48 11.58
N GLY A 142 7.29 1.41 11.13
CA GLY A 142 6.23 0.72 11.87
C GLY A 142 4.81 1.30 11.69
N ASN A 143 4.66 2.39 10.93
CA ASN A 143 3.36 2.98 10.61
C ASN A 143 2.87 2.49 9.24
N SER A 144 1.60 2.07 9.16
CA SER A 144 0.94 1.74 7.89
C SER A 144 0.33 3.00 7.27
N TYR A 145 0.55 3.19 5.96
CA TYR A 145 0.08 4.35 5.21
C TYR A 145 -1.09 3.99 4.29
N LEU A 146 -0.94 2.86 3.60
CA LEU A 146 -1.82 2.46 2.52
C LEU A 146 -2.06 0.96 2.58
N GLU A 147 -3.27 0.57 2.21
CA GLU A 147 -3.68 -0.79 1.99
C GLU A 147 -4.48 -0.84 0.71
N MET A 148 -4.22 -1.84 -0.11
CA MET A 148 -4.86 -2.02 -1.41
C MET A 148 -5.27 -3.46 -1.52
N SER A 149 -6.52 -3.71 -1.88
CA SER A 149 -7.02 -5.07 -2.07
C SER A 149 -7.95 -5.17 -3.25
N THR A 150 -7.98 -6.34 -3.89
CA THR A 150 -8.95 -6.64 -4.93
C THR A 150 -10.37 -6.55 -4.36
N SER A 151 -11.31 -6.09 -5.18
CA SER A 151 -12.71 -5.94 -4.80
C SER A 151 -13.37 -7.31 -4.63
N PHE A 152 -12.92 -8.27 -5.42
CA PHE A 152 -13.24 -9.68 -5.33
C PHE A 152 -11.93 -10.46 -5.45
N SER A 153 -11.80 -11.55 -4.70
CA SER A 153 -10.57 -12.35 -4.74
C SER A 153 -10.28 -12.84 -6.16
N ASN A 154 -9.02 -12.73 -6.57
CA ASN A 154 -8.48 -13.00 -7.90
C ASN A 154 -9.07 -12.13 -9.02
N ASP A 155 -9.82 -11.08 -8.70
CA ASP A 155 -10.25 -10.05 -9.65
C ASP A 155 -9.26 -8.89 -9.64
N TYR A 156 -8.19 -9.07 -10.40
CA TYR A 156 -7.12 -8.08 -10.52
C TYR A 156 -7.52 -6.86 -11.37
N ASP A 157 -8.69 -6.85 -12.02
CA ASP A 157 -9.20 -5.66 -12.74
C ASP A 157 -9.64 -4.55 -11.77
N ASN A 158 -10.00 -4.88 -10.53
CA ASN A 158 -10.72 -3.97 -9.64
C ASN A 158 -10.14 -3.93 -8.23
N TRP A 159 -9.52 -2.80 -7.87
CA TRP A 159 -8.91 -2.61 -6.56
C TRP A 159 -9.59 -1.52 -5.74
N ASN A 160 -9.69 -1.77 -4.44
CA ASN A 160 -10.07 -0.81 -3.42
C ASN A 160 -8.81 -0.32 -2.69
N ILE A 161 -8.77 0.98 -2.43
CA ILE A 161 -7.65 1.63 -1.74
C ILE A 161 -8.15 2.16 -0.40
N TYR A 162 -7.43 1.79 0.66
CA TYR A 162 -7.68 2.21 2.03
C TYR A 162 -6.43 2.87 2.62
N GLY A 163 -6.63 3.81 3.53
CA GLY A 163 -5.53 4.49 4.19
C GLY A 163 -6.02 5.54 5.17
N LYS A 164 -5.09 6.26 5.78
CA LYS A 164 -5.43 7.36 6.67
C LYS A 164 -5.85 8.57 5.83
N THR A 165 -6.88 9.28 6.28
CA THR A 165 -7.41 10.47 5.60
C THR A 165 -6.44 11.65 5.65
N ASP A 166 -5.51 11.67 6.60
CA ASP A 166 -4.42 12.65 6.66
C ASP A 166 -3.29 12.27 5.70
N HIS A 167 -3.61 12.35 4.40
CA HIS A 167 -2.65 12.17 3.29
C HIS A 167 -1.42 13.10 3.36
N ALA A 168 -1.40 14.06 4.29
CA ALA A 168 -0.28 14.96 4.54
C ALA A 168 1.05 14.24 4.83
N SER A 169 1.02 12.95 5.19
CA SER A 169 2.23 12.18 5.52
C SER A 169 2.93 11.54 4.31
N LEU A 170 2.26 11.36 3.17
CA LEU A 170 2.85 10.69 2.01
C LEU A 170 2.99 11.63 0.81
N ASP A 171 4.22 11.77 0.33
CA ASP A 171 4.51 12.54 -0.88
C ASP A 171 3.73 11.98 -2.10
N PRO A 172 3.16 12.83 -2.97
CA PRO A 172 2.39 12.41 -4.13
C PRO A 172 3.08 11.41 -5.06
N LEU A 173 4.39 11.55 -5.31
CA LEU A 173 5.10 10.64 -6.19
C LEU A 173 5.33 9.28 -5.51
N HIS A 174 5.52 9.24 -4.19
CA HIS A 174 5.52 7.98 -3.45
C HIS A 174 4.14 7.29 -3.50
N TYR A 175 3.05 8.05 -3.39
CA TYR A 175 1.69 7.50 -3.54
C TYR A 175 1.48 6.88 -4.93
N ILE A 176 1.92 7.57 -5.99
CA ILE A 176 1.86 7.05 -7.37
C ILE A 176 2.71 5.79 -7.52
N ALA A 177 3.94 5.78 -7.01
CA ALA A 177 4.81 4.62 -7.04
C ALA A 177 4.21 3.40 -6.31
N LEU A 178 3.53 3.60 -5.18
CA LEU A 178 2.85 2.53 -4.44
C LEU A 178 1.73 1.89 -5.24
N ASN A 179 0.87 2.70 -5.85
CA ASN A 179 -0.24 2.20 -6.65
C ASN A 179 0.26 1.51 -7.92
N PHE A 180 1.37 1.98 -8.50
CA PHE A 180 1.99 1.33 -9.66
C PHE A 180 2.40 -0.12 -9.38
N LEU A 181 2.88 -0.45 -8.18
CA LEU A 181 3.23 -1.84 -7.85
C LEU A 181 2.04 -2.78 -8.08
N VAL A 182 0.87 -2.38 -7.60
CA VAL A 182 -0.37 -3.15 -7.77
C VAL A 182 -0.77 -3.27 -9.24
N VAL A 183 -0.65 -2.18 -10.02
CA VAL A 183 -0.88 -2.19 -11.47
C VAL A 183 0.02 -3.20 -12.15
N TYR A 184 1.32 -3.11 -11.90
CA TYR A 184 2.32 -3.96 -12.51
C TYR A 184 2.13 -5.43 -12.12
N THR A 185 2.03 -5.74 -10.82
CA THR A 185 1.87 -7.12 -10.36
C THR A 185 0.57 -7.75 -10.85
N SER A 186 -0.50 -6.97 -10.98
CA SER A 186 -1.75 -7.44 -11.58
C SER A 186 -1.54 -7.85 -13.04
N ALA A 187 -0.86 -7.00 -13.82
CA ALA A 187 -0.58 -7.27 -15.23
C ALA A 187 0.26 -8.54 -15.40
N ILE A 188 1.38 -8.67 -14.70
CA ILE A 188 2.27 -9.84 -14.87
C ILE A 188 1.66 -11.15 -14.36
N THR A 189 0.91 -11.11 -13.24
CA THR A 189 0.21 -12.28 -12.70
C THR A 189 -0.79 -12.82 -13.72
N GLN A 190 -1.53 -11.94 -14.40
CA GLN A 190 -2.55 -12.33 -15.37
C GLN A 190 -1.98 -12.73 -16.72
N GLN A 191 -0.82 -12.20 -17.11
CA GLN A 191 -0.08 -12.65 -18.28
C GLN A 191 0.70 -13.96 -18.04
N GLY A 192 0.72 -14.46 -16.80
CA GLY A 192 1.42 -15.69 -16.42
C GLY A 192 2.94 -15.57 -16.55
N VAL A 193 3.47 -14.36 -16.44
CA VAL A 193 4.92 -14.16 -16.40
C VAL A 193 5.35 -14.18 -14.95
N ASN A 194 5.97 -15.30 -14.55
CA ASN A 194 6.44 -15.56 -13.20
C ASN A 194 7.96 -15.67 -13.17
#